data_AF-A0AA39K780-F1
#
_entry.id   AF-A0AA39K780-F1
#
_cell.length_a   1.000
_cell.length_b   1.000
_cell.length_c   1.000
_cell.angle_alpha   90.00
_cell.angle_beta   90.00
_cell.angle_gamma   90.00
#
_symmetry.space_group_name_H-M   'P 1'
#
loop_
_entity.id
_entity.type
_entity.pdbx_description
1 polymer ?
#
loop_
_entity_poly.entity_id
_entity_poly.type
_entity_poly.pdbx_seq_one_letter_code
_entity_poly.pdbx_strand_id
1 'polypeptide(L)'
;SPPSELPQCHPGPLDLSTTKASIPAHPPSAFATARIIDDFSRVPYPEGIKSPRVELNINAKDGKFIYDQGFLLQFMPVCKEKPESLAAPDAIVPNPMSR
;
A
#
# COMPACT_ATOMS: atom_id res chain seq x y z
N SER A 1 50.61 24.83 -27.60
CA SER A 1 50.37 24.33 -26.23
C SER A 1 48.99 23.68 -26.19
N PRO A 2 48.84 22.41 -25.78
CA PRO A 2 47.53 21.80 -25.61
C PRO A 2 46.92 22.18 -24.24
N PRO A 3 45.58 22.12 -24.07
CA PRO A 3 44.91 22.54 -22.84
C PRO A 3 44.95 21.42 -21.78
N SER A 4 45.04 21.81 -20.51
CA SER A 4 44.99 20.94 -19.35
C SER A 4 43.62 20.28 -19.18
N GLU A 5 43.55 18.96 -19.31
CA GLU A 5 42.45 18.15 -18.76
C GLU A 5 42.52 18.18 -17.23
N LEU A 6 41.45 18.63 -16.58
CA LEU A 6 41.24 18.45 -15.14
C LEU A 6 40.80 17.00 -14.90
N PRO A 7 41.44 16.24 -14.00
CA PRO A 7 41.02 14.88 -13.68
C PRO A 7 39.58 14.89 -13.15
N GLN A 8 38.70 14.16 -13.84
CA GLN A 8 37.34 13.91 -13.36
C GLN A 8 37.42 13.18 -12.02
N CYS A 9 36.97 13.83 -10.95
CA CYS A 9 36.80 13.21 -9.64
C CYS A 9 35.65 12.21 -9.71
N HIS A 10 35.96 10.98 -10.11
CA HIS A 10 35.05 9.86 -9.93
C HIS A 10 34.90 9.64 -8.42
N PRO A 11 33.69 9.71 -7.83
CA PRO A 11 33.51 9.32 -6.44
C PRO A 11 34.00 7.89 -6.29
N GLY A 12 34.86 7.67 -5.30
CA GLY A 12 35.41 6.35 -5.01
C GLY A 12 34.31 5.33 -4.73
N PRO A 13 34.61 4.03 -4.84
CA PRO A 13 33.67 2.97 -4.51
C PRO A 13 33.06 3.19 -3.13
N LEU A 14 31.72 3.14 -3.06
CA LEU A 14 30.97 3.30 -1.83
C LEU A 14 31.32 2.15 -0.87
N ASP A 15 32.06 2.44 0.20
CA ASP A 15 32.45 1.45 1.20
C ASP A 15 31.29 1.16 2.17
N LEU A 16 30.70 -0.03 2.03
CA LEU A 16 29.59 -0.50 2.86
C LEU A 16 30.06 -1.14 4.18
N SER A 17 31.36 -1.18 4.47
CA SER A 17 31.92 -1.87 5.66
C SER A 17 31.43 -1.31 7.00
N THR A 18 30.88 -0.09 7.01
CA THR A 18 30.31 0.56 8.22
C THR A 18 28.81 0.29 8.41
N THR A 19 28.14 -0.36 7.45
CA THR A 19 26.70 -0.73 7.55
C THR A 19 26.48 -2.00 8.37
N LYS A 20 27.17 -2.14 9.50
CA LYS A 20 26.78 -3.04 10.60
C LYS A 20 26.14 -2.25 11.75
N ALA A 21 25.63 -1.06 11.48
CA ALA A 21 24.60 -0.49 12.33
C ALA A 21 23.33 -1.31 12.08
N SER A 22 22.86 -2.03 13.10
CA SER A 22 21.54 -2.67 13.08
C SER A 22 20.50 -1.59 12.77
N ILE A 23 20.11 -1.45 11.51
CA ILE A 23 19.01 -0.56 11.13
C ILE A 23 17.79 -1.08 11.89
N PRO A 24 17.14 -0.26 12.73
CA PRO A 24 15.90 -0.68 13.37
C PRO A 24 14.96 -1.17 12.28
N ALA A 25 14.38 -2.36 12.45
CA ALA A 25 13.37 -2.85 11.51
C ALA A 25 12.34 -1.74 11.28
N HIS A 26 12.02 -1.48 10.02
CA HIS A 26 10.99 -0.51 9.69
C HIS A 26 9.71 -0.89 10.44
N PRO A 27 8.98 0.08 11.03
CA PRO A 27 7.73 -0.22 11.69
C PRO A 27 6.79 -0.89 10.68
N PRO A 28 6.00 -1.88 11.11
CA PRO A 28 5.05 -2.54 10.23
C PRO A 28 4.07 -1.50 9.66
N SER A 29 3.69 -1.66 8.39
CA SER A 29 2.78 -0.74 7.72
C SER A 29 1.44 -0.65 8.47
N ALA A 30 0.73 0.46 8.30
CA ALA A 30 -0.59 0.63 8.91
C ALA A 30 -1.56 -0.49 8.50
N PHE A 31 -1.45 -0.98 7.26
CA PHE A 31 -2.25 -2.13 6.80
C PHE A 31 -1.88 -3.44 7.49
N ALA A 32 -0.59 -3.67 7.77
CA ALA A 32 -0.12 -4.88 8.45
C ALA A 32 -0.60 -4.98 9.91
N THR A 33 -0.88 -3.84 10.55
CA THR A 33 -1.33 -3.77 11.95
C THR A 33 -2.82 -3.48 12.12
N ALA A 34 -3.51 -3.13 11.03
CA ALA A 34 -4.93 -2.81 11.07
C ALA A 34 -5.80 -4.03 11.43
N ARG A 35 -6.92 -3.76 12.11
CA ARG A 35 -7.94 -4.76 12.41
C ARG A 35 -9.00 -4.77 11.31
N ILE A 36 -9.50 -5.95 10.96
CA ILE A 36 -10.68 -6.08 10.10
C ILE A 36 -11.87 -5.42 10.80
N ILE A 37 -12.60 -4.60 10.04
CA ILE A 37 -13.81 -3.92 10.51
C ILE A 37 -14.94 -4.96 10.60
N ASP A 38 -15.62 -4.99 11.74
CA ASP A 38 -16.78 -5.85 12.02
C ASP A 38 -18.11 -5.08 12.03
N ASP A 39 -18.05 -3.78 12.34
CA ASP A 39 -19.20 -2.90 12.40
C ASP A 39 -18.82 -1.49 11.92
N PHE A 40 -19.60 -0.95 10.98
CA PHE A 40 -19.42 0.39 10.45
C PHE A 40 -19.65 1.50 11.48
N SER A 41 -20.49 1.26 12.48
CA SER A 41 -20.77 2.25 13.53
C SER A 41 -19.54 2.57 14.39
N ARG A 42 -18.57 1.64 14.41
CA ARG A 42 -17.33 1.75 15.21
C ARG A 42 -16.20 2.48 14.50
N VAL A 43 -16.37 2.82 13.22
CA VAL A 43 -15.33 3.44 12.41
C VAL A 43 -15.69 4.90 12.18
N PRO A 44 -15.09 5.85 12.92
CA PRO A 44 -15.30 7.26 12.68
C PRO A 44 -14.60 7.68 11.38
N TYR A 45 -15.35 8.34 10.50
CA TYR A 45 -14.80 8.95 9.29
C TYR A 45 -14.55 10.45 9.52
N PRO A 46 -13.40 10.98 9.09
CA PRO A 46 -13.09 12.40 9.25
C PRO A 46 -13.95 13.28 8.33
N GLU A 47 -13.96 14.58 8.59
CA GLU A 47 -14.70 15.55 7.77
C GLU A 47 -14.30 15.45 6.29
N GLY A 48 -15.30 15.48 5.41
CA GLY A 48 -15.11 15.36 3.96
C GLY A 48 -14.97 13.92 3.44
N ILE A 49 -14.84 12.92 4.31
CA ILE A 49 -14.87 11.50 3.94
C ILE A 49 -16.24 10.91 4.24
N LYS A 50 -16.87 10.34 3.21
CA LYS A 50 -18.19 9.72 3.33
C LYS A 50 -18.07 8.35 3.97
N SER A 51 -18.95 8.08 4.93
CA SER A 51 -19.19 6.74 5.46
C SER A 51 -19.87 5.85 4.42
N PRO A 52 -19.75 4.51 4.53
CA PRO A 52 -20.44 3.59 3.64
C PRO A 52 -21.96 3.67 3.82
N ARG A 53 -22.71 3.42 2.75
CA ARG A 53 -24.18 3.44 2.77
C ARG A 53 -24.72 2.22 3.53
N VAL A 54 -25.26 2.47 4.73
CA VAL A 54 -25.87 1.44 5.58
C VAL A 54 -27.03 0.72 4.91
N GLU A 55 -27.78 1.41 4.05
CA GLU A 55 -28.92 0.86 3.31
C GLU A 55 -28.54 -0.31 2.41
N LEU A 56 -27.31 -0.31 1.86
CA LEU A 56 -26.80 -1.41 1.04
C LEU A 56 -26.49 -2.67 1.87
N ASN A 57 -26.40 -2.54 3.19
CA ASN A 57 -25.95 -3.57 4.09
C ASN A 57 -27.06 -4.14 5.00
N ILE A 58 -28.32 -3.69 4.86
CA ILE A 58 -29.44 -4.14 5.69
C ILE A 58 -29.63 -5.66 5.64
N ASN A 59 -29.44 -6.26 4.46
CA ASN A 59 -29.58 -7.70 4.23
C ASN A 59 -28.24 -8.40 3.96
N ALA A 60 -27.12 -7.70 4.21
CA ALA A 60 -25.81 -8.28 4.05
C ALA A 60 -25.59 -9.37 5.11
N LYS A 61 -24.94 -10.46 4.72
CA LYS A 61 -24.51 -11.49 5.68
C LYS A 61 -23.33 -10.96 6.50
N ASP A 62 -23.20 -11.41 7.74
CA ASP A 62 -22.08 -11.06 8.60
C ASP A 62 -20.73 -11.24 7.88
N GLY A 63 -19.88 -10.22 7.98
CA GLY A 63 -18.56 -10.19 7.33
C GLY A 63 -18.57 -9.92 5.82
N LYS A 64 -19.73 -9.70 5.18
CA LYS A 64 -19.82 -9.32 3.77
C LYS A 64 -20.39 -7.92 3.61
N PHE A 65 -19.51 -6.95 3.55
CA PHE A 65 -19.92 -5.56 3.34
C PHE A 65 -20.09 -5.21 1.87
N ILE A 66 -21.21 -4.56 1.56
CA ILE A 66 -21.52 -3.99 0.25
C ILE A 66 -21.20 -2.49 0.28
N TYR A 67 -20.36 -2.06 -0.66
CA TYR A 67 -19.92 -0.68 -0.78
C TYR A 67 -20.43 -0.06 -2.07
N ASP A 68 -20.85 1.20 -2.03
CA ASP A 68 -21.09 1.95 -3.25
C ASP A 68 -19.77 2.39 -3.90
N GLN A 69 -19.82 2.61 -5.22
CA GLN A 69 -18.64 3.01 -5.98
C GLN A 69 -18.04 4.34 -5.46
N GLY A 70 -18.89 5.30 -5.11
CA GLY A 70 -18.44 6.61 -4.62
C GLY A 70 -17.61 6.49 -3.35
N PHE A 71 -18.04 5.64 -2.42
CA PHE A 71 -17.27 5.31 -1.21
C PHE A 71 -15.90 4.72 -1.54
N LEU A 72 -15.85 3.67 -2.38
CA LEU A 72 -14.60 2.97 -2.72
C LEU A 72 -13.59 3.88 -3.43
N LEU A 73 -14.05 4.79 -4.29
CA LEU A 73 -13.19 5.70 -5.03
C LEU A 73 -12.48 6.74 -4.13
N GLN A 74 -12.96 6.98 -2.90
CA GLN A 74 -12.27 7.84 -1.94
C GLN A 74 -10.88 7.30 -1.54
N PHE A 75 -10.65 6.00 -1.66
CA PHE A 75 -9.38 5.36 -1.34
C PHE A 75 -8.34 5.46 -2.46
N MET A 76 -8.75 5.77 -3.70
CA MET A 76 -7.84 5.89 -4.84
C MET A 76 -6.69 6.89 -4.62
N PRO A 77 -6.92 8.13 -4.13
CA PRO A 77 -5.83 9.05 -3.85
C PRO A 77 -5.01 8.71 -2.58
N VAL A 78 -5.49 7.78 -1.74
CA VAL A 78 -4.91 7.43 -0.43
C VAL A 78 -4.04 6.18 -0.52
N CYS A 79 -4.57 5.08 -1.07
CA CYS A 79 -3.90 3.78 -1.16
C CYS A 79 -2.94 3.71 -2.36
N LYS A 80 -1.86 4.50 -2.31
CA LYS A 80 -0.87 4.61 -3.39
C LYS A 80 0.32 3.67 -3.24
N GLU A 81 0.52 3.11 -2.06
CA GLU A 81 1.63 2.21 -1.79
C GLU A 81 1.37 0.83 -2.38
N LYS A 82 2.43 0.22 -2.93
CA LYS A 82 2.37 -1.16 -3.42
C LYS A 82 2.34 -2.09 -2.19
N PRO A 83 1.31 -2.93 -2.01
CA PRO A 83 1.31 -3.93 -0.96
C PRO A 83 2.41 -4.97 -1.21
N GLU A 84 3.11 -5.34 -0.15
CA GLU A 84 4.22 -6.30 -0.17
C GLU A 84 3.78 -7.70 -0.60
N SER A 85 2.50 -8.05 -0.37
CA SER A 85 1.90 -9.34 -0.71
C SER A 85 1.33 -9.41 -2.13
N LEU A 86 1.40 -8.33 -2.93
CA LEU A 86 0.99 -8.42 -4.34
C LEU A 86 2.03 -9.26 -5.07
N ALA A 87 1.67 -10.52 -5.33
CA ALA A 87 2.39 -11.40 -6.22
C ALA A 87 2.71 -10.66 -7.54
N ALA A 88 3.84 -11.00 -8.16
CA ALA A 88 4.20 -10.45 -9.46
C ALA A 88 3.02 -10.66 -10.43
N PRO A 89 2.69 -9.67 -11.28
CA PRO A 89 1.53 -9.74 -12.17
C PRO A 89 1.53 -11.00 -13.06
N ASP A 90 2.70 -11.56 -13.38
CA ASP A 90 2.85 -12.79 -14.15
C ASP A 90 2.48 -14.08 -13.39
N ALA A 91 2.34 -14.01 -12.07
CA ALA A 91 1.85 -15.12 -11.24
C ALA A 91 0.31 -15.14 -11.14
N ILE A 92 -0.37 -14.09 -11.59
CA ILE A 92 -1.83 -14.05 -11.73
C ILE A 92 -2.16 -14.75 -13.05
N VAL A 93 -2.00 -16.07 -13.09
CA VAL A 93 -2.62 -16.88 -14.14
C VAL A 93 -4.13 -16.77 -13.90
N PRO A 94 -4.92 -16.16 -14.81
CA PRO A 94 -6.37 -16.22 -14.69
C PRO A 94 -6.73 -17.70 -14.80
N ASN A 95 -7.19 -18.30 -13.70
CA ASN A 95 -7.57 -19.71 -13.66
C ASN A 95 -8.65 -19.95 -14.73
N PRO A 96 -8.36 -20.65 -15.84
CA PRO A 96 -9.34 -20.93 -16.86
C PRO A 96 -10.05 -22.23 -16.49
N MET A 97 -10.82 -22.24 -15.40
CA MET A 97 -11.89 -23.22 -15.17
C MET A 97 -12.54 -23.06 -13.79
N SER A 98 -13.74 -22.46 -13.77
CA SER A 98 -14.85 -23.01 -13.00
C SER A 98 -16.10 -22.89 -13.87
N ARG A 99 -16.38 -24.02 -14.52
CA ARG A 99 -17.51 -24.47 -15.35
C ARG A 99 -18.76 -23.58 -15.47
#